data_AF-R6RBZ6-F1
#
_entry.id   AF-R6RBZ6-F1
#
_cell.length_a   1.000
_cell.length_b   1.000
_cell.length_c   1.000
_cell.angle_alpha   90.00
_cell.angle_beta   90.00
_cell.angle_gamma   90.00
#
_symmetry.space_group_name_H-M   'P 1'
#
loop_
_entity.id
_entity.type
_entity.pdbx_description
1 polymer ?
#
loop_
_entity_poly.entity_id
_entity_poly.type
_entity_poly.pdbx_seq_one_letter_code
_entity_poly.pdbx_strand_id
1 'polypeptide(L)' 'MDKKSYKVENYIGKSKKDCKSKYYTFVFKGMGDKVIDQLPKYGEMITEGSVVMIQLD' A
#
# COMPACT_ATOMS: atom_id res chain seq x y z
N MET A 1 -20.27 -13.46 4.74
CA MET A 1 -19.19 -13.24 5.72
C MET A 1 -18.74 -11.81 5.53
N ASP A 2 -18.92 -10.96 6.54
CA ASP A 2 -18.62 -9.52 6.41
C ASP A 2 -17.11 -9.32 6.38
N LYS A 3 -16.61 -8.70 5.30
CA LYS A 3 -15.19 -8.35 5.21
C LYS A 3 -14.94 -7.06 6.00
N LYS A 4 -13.91 -7.07 6.85
CA LYS A 4 -13.49 -5.88 7.61
C LYS A 4 -12.80 -4.89 6.67
N SER A 5 -12.81 -3.62 7.06
CA SER A 5 -12.07 -2.57 6.37
C SER A 5 -10.97 -2.01 7.26
N TYR A 6 -9.84 -1.66 6.64
CA TYR A 6 -8.63 -1.19 7.31
C TYR A 6 -8.15 0.10 6.65
N LYS A 7 -7.55 1.00 7.44
CA LYS A 7 -6.92 2.20 6.92
C LYS A 7 -5.63 1.86 6.18
N VAL A 8 -5.42 2.48 5.03
CA VAL A 8 -4.14 2.43 4.33
C VAL A 8 -3.12 3.29 5.09
N GLU A 9 -1.96 2.72 5.39
CA GLU A 9 -0.87 3.44 6.04
C GLU A 9 -0.14 4.37 5.05
N ASN A 10 0.70 5.26 5.57
CA ASN A 10 1.56 6.09 4.73
C ASN A 10 2.84 5.30 4.37
N TYR A 11 3.06 5.12 3.07
CA TYR A 11 4.23 4.45 2.52
C TYR A 11 5.16 5.38 1.75
N ILE A 12 4.74 6.61 1.44
CA ILE A 12 5.55 7.59 0.73
C ILE A 12 6.89 7.81 1.45
N GLY A 13 8.00 7.73 0.71
CA GLY A 13 9.36 7.86 1.21
C GLY A 13 9.95 6.60 1.87
N LYS A 14 9.14 5.55 2.13
CA LYS A 14 9.66 4.26 2.59
C LYS A 14 10.35 3.51 1.44
N SER A 15 11.17 2.51 1.81
CA SER A 15 11.71 1.57 0.83
C SER A 15 10.69 0.46 0.48
N LYS A 16 10.88 -0.19 -0.67
CA LYS A 16 10.02 -1.31 -1.12
C LYS A 16 9.91 -2.41 -0.07
N LYS A 17 11.01 -2.74 0.62
CA LYS A 17 11.07 -3.78 1.67
C LYS A 17 10.31 -3.39 2.95
N ASP A 18 10.08 -2.09 3.19
CA ASP A 18 9.39 -1.59 4.38
C ASP A 18 7.86 -1.49 4.15
N CYS A 19 7.40 -1.71 2.92
CA CYS A 19 5.98 -1.83 2.59
C CYS A 19 5.46 -3.21 3.03
N LYS A 20 4.88 -3.28 4.23
CA LYS A 20 4.31 -4.49 4.82
C LYS A 20 2.93 -4.22 5.40
N SER A 21 2.03 -5.16 5.24
CA SER A 21 0.68 -5.12 5.83
C SER A 21 0.20 -6.55 6.08
N LYS A 22 -0.60 -6.73 7.13
CA LYS A 22 -1.29 -8.00 7.42
C LYS A 22 -2.64 -8.10 6.72
N TYR A 23 -3.19 -6.97 6.26
CA TYR A 23 -4.60 -6.85 5.87
C TYR A 23 -4.81 -6.69 4.36
N TYR A 24 -3.76 -6.31 3.64
CA TYR A 24 -3.79 -6.05 2.21
C TYR A 24 -2.41 -6.34 1.61
N THR A 25 -2.38 -6.47 0.29
CA THR A 25 -1.15 -6.77 -0.46
C THR A 25 -0.71 -5.57 -1.29
N PHE A 26 0.48 -5.66 -1.87
CA PHE A 26 1.07 -4.56 -2.64
C PHE A 26 1.39 -4.98 -4.06
N VAL A 27 1.17 -4.05 -5.00
CA VAL A 27 1.71 -4.14 -6.37
C VAL A 27 2.66 -2.98 -6.59
N PHE A 28 3.92 -3.29 -6.86
CA PHE A 28 4.96 -2.29 -7.08
C PHE A 28 5.11 -1.99 -8.58
N LYS A 29 5.20 -0.71 -8.92
CA LYS A 29 5.45 -0.19 -10.27
C LYS A 29 6.69 0.70 -10.23
N GLY A 30 7.58 0.58 -11.22
CA GLY A 30 8.88 1.25 -11.23
C GLY A 30 10.05 0.31 -10.92
N MET A 31 11.27 0.82 -11.09
CA MET A 31 12.51 0.06 -10.93
C MET A 31 13.35 0.51 -9.72
N GLY A 32 13.08 1.70 -9.17
CA GLY A 32 13.73 2.20 -7.97
C GLY A 32 13.30 1.47 -6.70
N ASP A 33 13.64 2.06 -5.56
CA ASP A 33 13.42 1.48 -4.24
C ASP A 33 12.54 2.36 -3.35
N LYS A 34 12.48 3.67 -3.61
CA LYS A 34 11.71 4.59 -2.76
C LYS A 34 10.31 4.79 -3.31
N VAL A 35 9.35 4.75 -2.41
CA VAL A 35 7.95 5.04 -2.75
C VAL A 35 7.75 6.52 -3.02
N ILE A 36 7.33 6.87 -4.23
CA ILE A 36 7.01 8.25 -4.64
C ILE A 36 5.49 8.49 -4.74
N ASP A 37 4.69 7.44 -4.97
CA ASP A 37 3.25 7.52 -4.89
C ASP A 37 2.62 6.21 -4.39
N GLN A 38 1.40 6.30 -3.87
CA GLN A 38 0.58 5.16 -3.50
C GLN A 38 -0.88 5.37 -3.88
N LEU A 39 -1.58 4.27 -4.16
CA LEU A 39 -3.03 4.22 -4.27
C LEU A 39 -3.55 2.91 -3.67
N PRO A 40 -4.58 2.90 -2.81
CA PRO A 40 -5.30 4.06 -2.30
C PRO A 40 -4.44 4.97 -1.40
N LYS A 41 -4.89 6.21 -1.20
CA LYS A 41 -4.15 7.24 -0.45
C LYS A 41 -4.15 6.94 1.05
N TYR A 42 -3.17 7.52 1.74
CA TYR A 42 -3.06 7.40 3.20
C TYR A 42 -4.37 7.78 3.89
N GLY A 43 -4.83 6.92 4.81
CA GLY A 43 -6.04 7.12 5.59
C GLY A 43 -7.33 6.60 4.92
N GLU A 44 -7.30 6.26 3.63
CA GLU A 44 -8.46 5.65 2.96
C GLU A 44 -8.76 4.27 3.52
N MET A 45 -10.05 3.91 3.58
CA MET A 45 -10.51 2.61 4.07
C MET A 45 -10.60 1.63 2.91
N ILE A 46 -9.92 0.49 3.04
CA ILE A 46 -10.00 -0.59 2.06
C ILE A 46 -10.41 -1.89 2.72
N THR A 47 -11.12 -2.71 1.96
CA THR A 47 -11.55 -4.03 2.40
C THR A 47 -10.35 -4.96 2.59
N GLU A 48 -10.42 -5.85 3.57
CA GLU A 48 -9.42 -6.89 3.78
C GLU A 48 -9.17 -7.71 2.50
N GLY A 49 -7.91 -7.92 2.19
CA GLY A 49 -7.44 -8.60 0.97
C GLY A 49 -7.36 -7.71 -0.26
N SER A 50 -7.68 -6.41 -0.18
CA SER A 50 -7.45 -5.45 -1.26
C SER A 50 -5.96 -5.28 -1.59
N VAL A 51 -5.69 -4.61 -2.71
CA VAL A 51 -4.34 -4.32 -3.22
C VAL A 51 -4.06 -2.83 -3.11
N VAL A 52 -2.89 -2.48 -2.58
CA VAL A 52 -2.32 -1.12 -2.63
C VAL A 52 -1.27 -1.08 -3.74
N MET A 53 -1.47 -0.22 -4.73
CA MET A 53 -0.46 0.10 -5.72
C MET A 53 0.58 1.04 -5.10
N ILE A 54 1.85 0.72 -5.33
CA ILE A 54 3.01 1.50 -4.89
C ILE A 54 3.81 1.87 -6.14
N GLN A 55 3.98 3.17 -6.37
CA GLN A 55 4.87 3.70 -7.39
C GLN A 55 6.24 3.97 -6.78
N LEU A 56 7.26 3.40 -7.38
CA LEU A 56 8.67 3.58 -7.03
C LEU A 56 9.31 4.61 -7.98
N ASP A 57 10.39 5.23 -7.51
CA ASP A 57 11.24 6.12 -8.31
C ASP A 57 11.96 5.43 -9.49
#